data_AF-J0RXC8-F1
#
_entry.id   AF-J0RXC8-F1
#
_cell.length_a   1.000
_cell.length_b   1.000
_cell.length_c   1.000
_cell.angle_alpha   90.00
_cell.angle_beta   90.00
_cell.angle_gamma   90.00
#
_symmetry.space_group_name_H-M   'P 1'
#
loop_
_entity.id
_entity.type
_entity.pdbx_description
1 polymer ?
#
loop_
_entity_poly.entity_id
_entity_poly.type
_entity_poly.pdbx_seq_one_letter_code
_entity_poly.pdbx_strand_id
1 'polypeptide(L)' 'MEAITGASKKVNGIVVEYKKGTDSATYGFTYQDLIDQKINALDLVEHPGDYELDPETGRISACPEKCRPPR' A
#
# COMPACT_ATOMS: atom_id res chain seq x y z
N MET A 1 9.65 5.96 2.32
CA MET A 1 8.34 5.31 2.49
C MET A 1 7.29 6.39 2.52
N GLU A 2 6.36 6.34 1.59
CA GLU A 2 5.28 7.28 1.40
C GLU A 2 3.97 6.66 1.89
N ALA A 3 3.17 7.43 2.61
CA ALA A 3 1.88 6.95 3.12
C ALA A 3 0.91 6.69 1.95
N ILE A 4 0.30 5.51 1.96
CA ILE A 4 -0.75 5.17 1.01
C ILE A 4 -2.05 5.87 1.47
N THR A 5 -2.64 6.66 0.57
CA THR A 5 -3.87 7.42 0.82
C THR A 5 -5.11 6.71 0.29
N GLY A 6 -4.93 5.78 -0.65
CA GLY A 6 -6.03 5.01 -1.22
C GLY A 6 -5.55 3.74 -1.90
N ALA A 7 -6.45 2.79 -2.07
CA ALA A 7 -6.18 1.58 -2.85
C ALA A 7 -7.45 1.16 -3.59
N SER A 8 -7.27 0.61 -4.78
CA SER A 8 -8.37 0.26 -5.68
C SER A 8 -8.08 -1.03 -6.42
N LYS A 9 -9.01 -1.98 -6.31
CA LYS A 9 -8.93 -3.25 -7.02
C LYS A 9 -9.05 -3.06 -8.53
N LYS A 10 -8.21 -3.75 -9.28
CA LYS A 10 -8.26 -3.90 -10.74
C LYS A 10 -8.37 -5.37 -11.12
N VAL A 11 -8.69 -5.64 -12.38
CA VAL A 11 -8.86 -7.00 -12.92
C VAL A 11 -7.58 -7.83 -12.72
N ASN A 12 -6.40 -7.22 -12.91
CA ASN A 12 -5.11 -7.92 -12.84
C ASN A 12 -4.28 -7.59 -11.59
N GLY A 13 -4.85 -6.90 -10.59
CA GLY A 13 -4.09 -6.50 -9.40
C GLY A 13 -4.76 -5.40 -8.59
N ILE A 14 -3.96 -4.60 -7.90
CA ILE A 14 -4.40 -3.47 -7.08
C ILE A 14 -3.58 -2.25 -7.46
N VAL A 15 -4.25 -1.10 -7.60
CA VAL A 15 -3.59 0.19 -7.74
C VAL A 15 -3.67 0.89 -6.40
N VAL A 16 -2.54 1.27 -5.85
CA VAL A 16 -2.44 2.10 -4.65
C VAL A 16 -2.16 3.54 -5.04
N GLU A 17 -2.71 4.47 -4.29
CA GLU A 17 -2.45 5.89 -4.38
C GLU A 17 -1.68 6.30 -3.13
N TYR A 18 -0.57 7.01 -3.32
CA TYR A 18 0.32 7.44 -2.26
C TYR A 18 0.67 8.90 -2.42
N LYS A 19 0.94 9.56 -1.30
CA LYS A 19 1.33 10.96 -1.31
C LYS A 19 2.81 11.08 -1.58
N LYS A 20 3.19 11.72 -2.69
CA LYS A 20 4.58 12.02 -3.07
C LYS A 20 4.88 13.50 -2.89
N GLY A 21 5.33 13.88 -1.70
CA GLY A 21 5.54 15.29 -1.36
C GLY A 21 4.23 16.11 -1.37
N THR A 22 4.11 17.05 -2.31
CA THR A 22 2.90 17.89 -2.48
C THR A 22 1.87 17.24 -3.40
N ASP A 23 2.28 16.26 -4.20
CA ASP A 23 1.46 15.61 -5.22
C ASP A 23 1.01 14.21 -4.76
N SER A 24 -0.01 13.66 -5.43
CA SER A 24 -0.45 12.28 -5.28
C SER A 24 -0.01 11.47 -6.50
N ALA A 25 0.57 10.30 -6.27
CA ALA A 25 0.98 9.38 -7.32
C ALA A 25 0.28 8.03 -7.13
N THR A 26 0.19 7.26 -8.21
CA THR A 26 -0.37 5.90 -8.16
C THR A 26 0.69 4.87 -8.52
N TYR A 27 0.59 3.69 -7.91
CA TYR A 27 1.46 2.55 -8.17
C TYR A 27 0.60 1.30 -8.37
N GLY A 28 0.86 0.57 -9.46
CA GLY A 28 0.14 -0.64 -9.81
C GLY A 28 0.88 -1.88 -9.31
N PHE A 29 0.21 -2.67 -8.48
CA PHE A 29 0.66 -3.97 -8.00
C PHE A 29 -0.10 -5.08 -8.68
N THR A 30 0.59 -6.16 -9.03
CA THR A 30 -0.07 -7.41 -9.45
C THR A 30 -0.38 -8.27 -8.23
N TYR A 31 -1.34 -9.19 -8.33
CA TYR A 31 -1.60 -10.12 -7.22
C TYR A 31 -0.39 -10.98 -6.88
N GLN A 32 0.41 -11.36 -7.88
CA GLN A 32 1.62 -12.14 -7.65
C GLN A 32 2.65 -11.38 -6.81
N ASP A 33 2.78 -10.08 -7.08
CA ASP A 33 3.69 -9.20 -6.35
C ASP A 33 3.25 -9.04 -4.88
N LEU A 34 1.95 -8.81 -4.66
CA LEU A 34 1.39 -8.77 -3.30
C LEU A 34 1.59 -10.09 -2.55
N ILE A 35 1.42 -11.24 -3.23
CA ILE A 35 1.66 -12.57 -2.64
C ILE A 35 3.14 -12.76 -2.27
N ASP A 36 4.07 -12.35 -3.15
CA ASP A 36 5.51 -12.42 -2.89
C ASP A 36 5.91 -11.56 -1.69
N GLN A 37 5.34 -10.35 -1.62
CA GLN A 37 5.51 -9.43 -0.50
C GLN A 37 4.72 -9.83 0.77
N LYS A 38 3.92 -10.91 0.71
CA LYS A 38 3.03 -11.37 1.79
C LYS A 38 2.05 -10.30 2.28
N ILE A 39 1.61 -9.43 1.38
CA ILE A 39 0.64 -8.38 1.64
C ILE A 39 -0.76 -8.91 1.34
N ASN A 40 -1.69 -8.64 2.26
CA ASN A 40 -3.08 -8.98 2.05
C ASN A 40 -3.73 -7.94 1.14
N ALA A 41 -4.07 -8.36 -0.07
CA ALA A 41 -4.74 -7.55 -1.08
C ALA A 41 -6.07 -6.95 -0.60
N LEU A 42 -6.85 -7.69 0.18
CA LEU A 42 -8.12 -7.20 0.71
C LEU A 42 -7.88 -6.10 1.75
N ASP A 43 -6.99 -6.38 2.69
CA ASP A 43 -6.66 -5.46 3.78
C ASP A 43 -6.04 -4.16 3.26
N LEU A 44 -5.18 -4.24 2.24
CA LEU A 44 -4.62 -3.06 1.55
C LEU A 44 -5.72 -2.17 0.93
N VAL A 45 -6.82 -2.76 0.46
CA VAL A 45 -7.94 -2.02 -0.14
C VAL A 45 -8.88 -1.46 0.92
N GLU A 46 -9.15 -2.21 1.99
CA GLU A 46 -10.01 -1.76 3.09
C GLU A 46 -9.33 -0.71 3.98
N HIS A 47 -8.02 -0.88 4.20
CA HIS A 47 -7.20 -0.09 5.10
C HIS A 47 -5.90 0.40 4.44
N PRO A 48 -5.98 1.18 3.33
CA PRO A 48 -4.78 1.67 2.65
C PRO A 48 -3.86 2.49 3.56
N GLY A 49 -4.42 3.20 4.54
CA GLY A 49 -3.65 4.03 5.47
C GLY A 49 -2.81 3.26 6.51
N ASP A 50 -2.99 1.95 6.62
CA ASP A 50 -2.16 1.07 7.45
C ASP A 50 -0.92 0.54 6.70
N TYR A 51 -0.76 0.95 5.44
CA TYR A 51 0.34 0.56 4.58
C TYR A 51 1.13 1.77 4.09
N GLU A 52 2.41 1.53 3.87
CA GLU A 52 3.35 2.47 3.27
C GLU A 52 3.95 1.87 2.02
N LEU A 53 4.11 2.71 1.00
CA LEU A 53 4.77 2.35 -0.23
C LEU A 53 6.18 2.92 -0.25
N ASP A 54 7.15 2.10 -0.60
CA ASP A 54 8.46 2.55 -1.00
C ASP A 54 8.50 2.73 -2.53
N PRO A 55 8.43 3.96 -3.06
CA PRO A 55 8.37 4.19 -4.51
C PRO A 55 9.70 3.90 -5.23
N GLU A 56 10.82 3.81 -4.50
CA GLU A 56 12.13 3.51 -5.07
C GLU A 56 12.29 2.00 -5.34
N THR A 57 11.81 1.18 -4.42
CA THR A 57 11.90 -0.29 -4.51
C THR A 57 10.61 -0.97 -4.94
N GLY A 58 9.48 -0.24 -4.96
CA GLY A 58 8.16 -0.80 -5.23
C GLY A 58 7.67 -1.72 -4.12
N ARG A 59 8.15 -1.56 -2.88
CA ARG A 59 7.74 -2.43 -1.77
C ARG A 59 6.66 -1.81 -0.92
N ILE A 60 5.67 -2.61 -0.54
CA ILE A 60 4.67 -2.25 0.45
C ILE A 60 5.11 -2.79 1.80
N SER A 61 5.03 -1.96 2.84
CA SER A 61 5.23 -2.38 4.22
C SER A 61 4.02 -1.96 5.04
N ALA A 62 3.57 -2.81 5.96
CA ALA A 62 2.58 -2.41 6.95
C ALA A 62 3.22 -1.36 7.87
N CYS A 63 2.60 -0.20 8.02
CA CYS A 63 3.09 0.92 8.81
C CYS A 63 2.97 0.60 10.31
N PRO A 64 4.07 0.32 11.02
CA PRO A 64 4.01 -0.13 12.41
C PRO A 64 3.74 1.01 13.41
N GLU A 65 3.86 2.28 13.02
CA GLU A 65 3.61 3.42 13.93
C GLU A 65 2.13 3.62 14.25
N LYS A 66 1.21 3.20 13.37
CA LYS A 66 -0.25 3.20 13.66
C LYS A 66 -0.78 1.83 14.09
N CYS A 67 -0.09 0.74 13.75
CA CYS A 67 -0.41 -0.62 14.20
C CYS A 67 0.08 -0.95 15.63
N ARG A 68 0.45 0.04 16.46
CA ARG A 68 0.55 -0.20 17.90
C ARG A 68 -0.87 -0.24 18.48
N PRO A 69 -1.34 -1.38 19.04
CA PRO A 69 -2.57 -1.36 19.81
C PRO A 69 -2.37 -0.36 20.97
N PRO A 70 -3.40 0.43 21.34
CA PRO A 70 -3.33 1.23 22.56
C PRO A 70 -3.04 0.27 23.71
N ARG A 71 -1.96 0.55 24.45
CA ARG A 71 -1.55 -0.21 25.64
C ARG A 71 -2.52 -0.01 26.79
#